data_AF-A0A8T5JBM8-F1
#
_entry.id   AF-A0A8T5JBM8-F1
#
_cell.length_a   1.000
_cell.length_b   1.000
_cell.length_c   1.000
_cell.angle_alpha   90.00
_cell.angle_beta   90.00
_cell.angle_gamma   90.00
#
_symmetry.space_group_name_H-M   'P 1'
#
loop_
_entity.id
_entity.type
_entity.pdbx_description
1 polymer ?
#
loop_
_entity_poly.entity_id
_entity_poly.type
_entity_poly.pdbx_seq_one_letter_code
_entity_poly.pdbx_strand_id
1 'polypeptide(L)'
;MKRLNRHIFMLLFLIGITMVAVNSSNEGMENEVSEYEVKELTDYQKYITQKGGTEQPFENEFWDNKKAGIYVDIASGEPLFSSLDKYDSGTGWPSFTKPLEEENIVTGSDTSLDIERTEVKSAKADSHLGHVFDDGPNDGSRYCINSASLRFIPVEDLEKEGYGDYLDLFE
;
A
#
# COMPACT_ATOMS: atom_id res chain seq x y z
N MET A 1 -19.44 67.92 58.65
CA MET A 1 -20.02 67.20 59.82
C MET A 1 -21.27 66.46 59.37
N LYS A 2 -21.39 65.19 59.82
CA LYS A 2 -22.59 64.33 59.86
C LYS A 2 -23.06 63.65 58.57
N ARG A 3 -22.90 62.33 58.62
CA ARG A 3 -23.44 61.23 57.79
C ARG A 3 -24.98 61.28 57.75
N LEU A 4 -25.59 60.76 56.67
CA LEU A 4 -26.52 59.62 56.76
C LEU A 4 -26.86 59.02 55.38
N ASN A 5 -26.76 57.69 55.30
CA ASN A 5 -27.19 56.81 54.22
C ASN A 5 -28.70 56.86 53.97
N ARG A 6 -29.13 56.56 52.73
CA ARG A 6 -30.19 55.56 52.43
C ARG A 6 -30.36 55.34 50.91
N HIS A 7 -30.06 54.09 50.51
CA HIS A 7 -30.52 53.29 49.35
C HIS A 7 -30.62 53.94 47.95
N ILE A 8 -29.99 53.30 46.95
CA ILE A 8 -30.65 52.74 45.74
C ILE A 8 -29.62 51.93 44.92
N PHE A 9 -30.09 50.77 44.48
CA PHE A 9 -29.55 49.79 43.53
C PHE A 9 -28.52 50.29 42.50
N MET A 10 -27.37 49.60 42.37
CA MET A 10 -26.75 49.40 41.06
C MET A 10 -25.76 48.21 41.07
N LEU A 11 -26.01 47.30 40.13
CA LEU A 11 -25.19 46.24 39.54
C LEU A 11 -23.82 45.94 40.16
N LEU A 12 -23.66 44.69 40.62
CA LEU A 12 -22.35 44.05 40.80
C LEU A 12 -21.67 43.88 39.44
N PHE A 13 -20.60 44.65 39.23
CA PHE A 13 -19.53 44.37 38.27
C PHE A 13 -18.41 43.65 39.04
N LEU A 14 -18.10 42.42 38.67
CA LEU A 14 -16.88 41.66 39.02
C LEU A 14 -16.61 40.78 37.80
N ILE A 15 -15.94 41.29 36.78
CA ILE A 15 -14.49 41.18 36.55
C ILE A 15 -13.99 39.74 36.69
N GLY A 16 -13.77 39.11 35.53
CA GLY A 16 -12.59 38.29 35.25
C GLY A 16 -12.54 36.92 35.91
N ILE A 17 -13.16 35.92 35.27
CA ILE A 17 -12.66 34.54 35.34
C ILE A 17 -12.18 34.18 33.94
N THR A 18 -10.88 34.00 33.86
CA THR A 18 -10.08 33.58 32.73
C THR A 18 -10.62 32.30 32.11
N MET A 19 -10.71 32.30 30.79
CA MET A 19 -10.94 31.15 29.92
C MET A 19 -9.90 30.07 30.25
N VAL A 20 -10.31 29.03 30.97
CA VAL A 20 -9.51 27.82 31.12
C VAL A 20 -9.66 27.06 29.81
N ALA A 21 -8.56 26.99 29.05
CA ALA A 21 -8.40 26.11 27.92
C ALA A 21 -8.65 24.67 28.39
N VAL A 22 -9.67 24.02 27.83
CA VAL A 22 -9.81 22.57 27.92
C VAL A 22 -8.79 21.98 26.98
N ASN A 23 -7.79 21.32 27.55
CA ASN A 23 -6.78 20.54 26.85
C ASN A 23 -7.47 19.44 26.02
N SER A 24 -7.22 19.46 24.72
CA SER A 24 -7.45 18.33 23.82
C SER A 24 -6.41 17.25 24.11
N SER A 25 -6.85 16.11 24.64
CA SER A 25 -6.05 14.89 24.66
C SER A 25 -6.38 14.08 23.41
N ASN A 26 -5.41 14.08 22.50
CA ASN A 26 -5.28 13.25 21.31
C ASN A 26 -5.11 11.77 21.70
N GLU A 27 -5.92 10.85 21.17
CA GLU A 27 -5.52 9.47 20.80
C GLU A 27 -6.52 8.92 19.78
N GLY A 28 -6.22 9.20 18.52
CA GLY A 28 -6.81 8.57 17.35
C GLY A 28 -5.82 8.83 16.23
N MET A 29 -4.78 8.01 16.17
CA MET A 29 -3.83 7.98 15.05
C MET A 29 -4.63 7.46 13.84
N GLU A 30 -5.34 8.36 13.17
CA GLU A 30 -5.71 8.17 11.77
C GLU A 30 -4.38 7.98 11.04
N ASN A 31 -4.11 6.74 10.64
CA ASN A 31 -3.00 6.44 9.76
C ASN A 31 -3.11 7.41 8.58
N GLU A 32 -2.17 8.35 8.49
CA GLU A 32 -2.00 9.19 7.33
C GLU A 32 -1.66 8.23 6.19
N VAL A 33 -2.68 7.80 5.44
CA VAL A 33 -2.50 6.93 4.29
C VAL A 33 -1.60 7.71 3.36
N SER A 34 -0.34 7.30 3.27
CA SER A 34 0.58 7.82 2.26
C SER A 34 -0.10 7.61 0.91
N GLU A 35 -0.58 8.71 0.33
CA GLU A 35 -1.16 8.68 -1.01
C GLU A 35 0.02 8.59 -1.97
N TYR A 36 0.44 7.36 -2.25
CA TYR A 36 1.47 7.06 -3.24
C TYR A 36 1.10 7.71 -4.58
N GLU A 37 2.09 8.18 -5.35
CA GLU A 37 1.82 8.73 -6.68
C GLU A 37 1.33 7.62 -7.61
N VAL A 38 0.03 7.63 -7.93
CA VAL A 38 -0.60 6.71 -8.88
C VAL A 38 -0.79 7.41 -10.23
N LYS A 39 -0.34 6.76 -11.31
CA LYS A 39 -0.53 7.22 -12.68
C LYS A 39 -1.74 6.56 -13.31
N GLU A 40 -2.34 7.22 -14.28
CA GLU A 40 -3.43 6.66 -15.09
C GLU A 40 -2.99 5.36 -15.78
N LEU A 41 -3.79 4.30 -15.60
CA LEU A 41 -3.52 3.00 -16.21
C LEU A 41 -3.78 3.02 -17.71
N THR A 42 -2.87 2.41 -18.47
CA THR A 42 -3.08 2.09 -19.88
C THR A 42 -4.19 1.04 -20.05
N ASP A 43 -4.76 0.94 -21.26
CA ASP A 43 -5.79 -0.08 -21.54
C ASP A 43 -5.27 -1.51 -21.34
N TYR A 44 -3.98 -1.75 -21.61
CA TYR A 44 -3.36 -3.05 -21.38
C TYR A 44 -3.24 -3.38 -19.88
N GLN A 45 -2.81 -2.41 -19.08
CA GLN A 45 -2.75 -2.56 -17.63
C GLN A 45 -4.15 -2.76 -17.05
N LYS A 46 -5.17 -2.02 -17.52
CA LYS A 46 -6.57 -2.24 -17.13
C LYS A 46 -7.07 -3.62 -17.52
N TYR A 47 -6.71 -4.12 -18.69
CA TYR A 47 -7.07 -5.47 -19.11
C TYR A 47 -6.50 -6.52 -18.15
N ILE A 48 -5.24 -6.37 -17.75
CA ILE A 48 -4.61 -7.30 -16.81
C ILE A 48 -5.22 -7.14 -15.42
N THR A 49 -5.16 -5.95 -14.81
CA THR A 49 -5.55 -5.73 -13.41
C THR A 49 -7.06 -5.82 -13.18
N GLN A 50 -7.90 -5.38 -14.12
CA GLN A 50 -9.36 -5.28 -13.89
C GLN A 50 -10.17 -6.34 -14.63
N LYS A 51 -9.57 -7.06 -15.59
CA LYS A 51 -10.26 -8.10 -16.39
C LYS A 51 -9.63 -9.48 -16.25
N GLY A 52 -8.65 -9.66 -15.36
CA GLY A 52 -7.99 -10.96 -15.14
C GLY A 52 -7.15 -11.40 -16.34
N GLY A 53 -6.66 -10.45 -17.14
CA GLY A 53 -5.78 -10.74 -18.26
C GLY A 53 -4.42 -11.27 -17.80
N THR A 54 -3.70 -11.95 -18.70
CA THR A 54 -2.33 -12.42 -18.46
C THR A 54 -1.42 -11.93 -19.57
N GLU A 55 -0.28 -11.35 -19.22
CA GLU A 55 0.73 -10.88 -20.18
C GLU A 55 1.50 -12.03 -20.83
N GLN A 56 2.17 -11.76 -21.94
CA GLN A 56 2.96 -12.77 -22.62
C GLN A 56 4.24 -13.09 -21.82
N PRO A 57 4.64 -14.38 -21.72
CA PRO A 57 5.88 -14.75 -21.05
C PRO A 57 7.08 -14.21 -21.82
N PHE A 58 8.12 -13.79 -21.10
CA PHE A 58 9.38 -13.23 -21.63
C PHE A 58 9.25 -11.93 -22.46
N GLU A 59 8.04 -11.45 -22.69
CA GLU A 59 7.75 -10.20 -23.40
C GLU A 59 7.10 -9.18 -22.45
N ASN A 60 7.72 -8.99 -21.29
CA ASN A 60 7.25 -8.07 -20.26
C ASN A 60 8.41 -7.35 -19.57
N GLU A 61 8.11 -6.35 -18.77
CA GLU A 61 9.12 -5.41 -18.25
C GLU A 61 9.98 -6.00 -17.12
N PHE A 62 9.43 -6.90 -16.31
CA PHE A 62 10.07 -7.26 -15.04
C PHE A 62 10.47 -8.73 -14.92
N TRP A 63 10.24 -9.59 -15.91
CA TRP A 63 10.68 -10.99 -15.82
C TRP A 63 12.18 -11.12 -15.52
N ASP A 64 13.04 -10.36 -16.22
CA ASP A 64 14.50 -10.39 -16.06
C ASP A 64 15.07 -9.30 -15.15
N ASN A 65 14.25 -8.37 -14.64
CA ASN A 65 14.71 -7.30 -13.77
C ASN A 65 15.41 -7.87 -12.51
N LYS A 66 16.64 -7.39 -12.24
CA LYS A 66 17.51 -7.75 -11.10
C LYS A 66 17.90 -6.55 -10.22
N LYS A 67 17.33 -5.37 -10.45
CA LYS A 67 17.64 -4.19 -9.65
C LYS A 67 17.09 -4.35 -8.23
N ALA A 68 17.80 -3.82 -7.25
CA ALA A 68 17.32 -3.73 -5.87
C ALA A 68 16.19 -2.70 -5.78
N GLY A 69 15.14 -3.03 -5.03
CA GLY A 69 13.95 -2.22 -4.88
C GLY A 69 12.70 -3.05 -4.57
N ILE A 70 11.54 -2.41 -4.58
CA ILE A 70 10.24 -3.05 -4.34
C ILE A 70 9.33 -2.94 -5.57
N TYR A 71 8.35 -3.82 -5.62
CA TYR A 71 7.27 -3.80 -6.60
C TYR A 71 5.97 -3.43 -5.87
N VAL A 72 5.31 -2.40 -6.36
CA VAL A 72 4.06 -1.88 -5.81
C VAL A 72 2.92 -2.13 -6.79
N ASP A 73 1.68 -2.17 -6.31
CA ASP A 73 0.52 -2.21 -7.20
C ASP A 73 0.51 -0.94 -8.06
N ILE A 74 0.43 -1.12 -9.37
CA ILE A 74 0.36 -0.01 -10.31
C ILE A 74 -0.89 0.86 -10.13
N ALA A 75 -1.98 0.31 -9.58
CA ALA A 75 -3.26 0.98 -9.42
C ALA A 75 -3.43 1.70 -8.07
N SER A 76 -2.78 1.21 -6.99
CA SER A 76 -2.96 1.73 -5.63
C SER A 76 -1.69 2.27 -4.99
N GLY A 77 -0.53 1.88 -5.55
CA GLY A 77 0.78 2.12 -4.97
C GLY A 77 1.10 1.28 -3.73
N GLU A 78 0.22 0.36 -3.30
CA GLU A 78 0.50 -0.47 -2.12
C GLU A 78 1.71 -1.39 -2.36
N PRO A 79 2.61 -1.57 -1.38
CA PRO A 79 3.77 -2.46 -1.51
C PRO A 79 3.35 -3.92 -1.62
N LEU A 80 3.83 -4.64 -2.65
CA LEU A 80 3.42 -6.02 -2.91
C LEU A 80 4.57 -7.02 -2.75
N PHE A 81 5.74 -6.74 -3.34
CA PHE A 81 6.85 -7.69 -3.37
C PHE A 81 8.20 -6.98 -3.25
N SER A 82 9.20 -7.67 -2.69
CA SER A 82 10.60 -7.21 -2.68
C SER A 82 11.41 -7.90 -3.78
N SER A 83 12.38 -7.17 -4.35
CA SER A 83 13.39 -7.77 -5.22
C SER A 83 14.28 -8.82 -4.51
N LEU A 84 14.36 -8.80 -3.17
CA LEU A 84 15.09 -9.81 -2.38
C LEU A 84 14.43 -11.19 -2.45
N ASP A 85 13.12 -11.22 -2.62
CA ASP A 85 12.32 -12.43 -2.76
C ASP A 85 12.04 -12.79 -4.22
N LYS A 86 12.52 -11.98 -5.16
CA LYS A 86 12.41 -12.25 -6.60
C LYS A 86 13.48 -13.23 -7.04
N TYR A 87 13.10 -14.22 -7.84
CA TYR A 87 14.03 -15.19 -8.40
C TYR A 87 13.72 -15.49 -9.88
N ASP A 88 14.66 -16.16 -10.55
CA ASP A 88 14.45 -16.66 -11.90
C ASP A 88 13.78 -18.04 -11.85
N SER A 89 12.48 -18.07 -12.14
CA SER A 89 11.69 -19.30 -12.20
C SER A 89 11.75 -19.99 -13.56
N GLY A 90 12.27 -19.32 -14.59
CA GLY A 90 12.22 -19.79 -15.98
C GLY A 90 10.82 -19.80 -16.61
N THR A 91 9.79 -19.22 -15.96
CA THR A 91 8.42 -19.20 -16.50
C THR A 91 8.15 -18.06 -17.47
N GLY A 92 8.96 -17.00 -17.42
CA GLY A 92 8.81 -15.80 -18.24
C GLY A 92 7.99 -14.69 -17.60
N TRP A 93 7.60 -14.81 -16.33
CA TRP A 93 6.98 -13.76 -15.53
C TRP A 93 7.81 -13.47 -14.27
N PRO A 94 7.80 -12.23 -13.74
CA PRO A 94 8.41 -11.96 -12.45
C PRO A 94 7.83 -12.90 -11.38
N SER A 95 8.72 -13.61 -10.70
CA SER A 95 8.37 -14.65 -9.75
C SER A 95 8.97 -14.37 -8.39
N PHE A 96 8.16 -14.47 -7.34
CA PHE A 96 8.54 -14.17 -5.96
C PHE A 96 8.25 -15.36 -5.05
N THR A 97 9.04 -15.50 -3.98
CA THR A 97 8.85 -16.55 -2.97
C THR A 97 7.79 -16.23 -1.93
N LYS A 98 7.59 -14.94 -1.64
CA LYS A 98 6.62 -14.43 -0.66
C LYS A 98 6.24 -12.98 -0.95
N PRO A 99 5.08 -12.50 -0.45
CA PRO A 99 4.76 -11.08 -0.46
C PRO A 99 5.69 -10.28 0.47
N LEU A 100 5.75 -8.97 0.22
CA LEU A 100 6.43 -8.02 1.09
C LEU A 100 5.66 -7.85 2.41
N GLU A 101 4.34 -7.65 2.32
CA GLU A 101 3.39 -7.61 3.43
C GLU A 101 2.28 -8.62 3.14
N GLU A 102 2.00 -9.53 4.06
CA GLU A 102 1.00 -10.59 3.85
C GLU A 102 -0.41 -10.00 3.69
N GLU A 103 -0.72 -8.93 4.42
CA GLU A 103 -2.00 -8.23 4.38
C GLU A 103 -2.32 -7.54 3.06
N ASN A 104 -1.30 -7.24 2.23
CA ASN A 104 -1.48 -6.58 0.94
C ASN A 104 -1.85 -7.57 -0.18
N ILE A 105 -1.87 -8.87 0.12
CA ILE A 105 -2.24 -9.93 -0.81
C ILE A 105 -3.54 -10.63 -0.40
N VAL A 106 -4.44 -10.79 -1.37
CA VAL A 106 -5.63 -11.63 -1.27
C VAL A 106 -5.50 -12.79 -2.24
N THR A 107 -5.78 -14.00 -1.77
CA THR A 107 -5.79 -15.20 -2.62
C THR A 107 -7.18 -15.80 -2.76
N GLY A 108 -7.52 -16.27 -3.95
CA GLY A 108 -8.83 -16.89 -4.24
C GLY A 108 -8.74 -18.03 -5.24
N SER A 109 -9.76 -18.89 -5.30
CA SER A 109 -9.85 -19.94 -6.34
C SER A 109 -10.19 -19.31 -7.69
N ASP A 110 -9.44 -19.71 -8.73
CA ASP A 110 -9.68 -19.38 -10.14
C ASP A 110 -9.84 -20.66 -10.96
N THR A 111 -10.98 -20.76 -11.63
CA THR A 111 -11.39 -21.91 -12.47
C THR A 111 -11.66 -21.51 -13.92
N SER A 112 -11.26 -20.30 -14.33
CA SER A 112 -11.57 -19.70 -15.64
C SER A 112 -11.06 -20.49 -16.86
N LEU A 113 -10.10 -21.40 -16.68
CA LEU A 113 -9.50 -22.22 -17.74
C LEU A 113 -9.76 -23.72 -17.56
N ASP A 114 -10.81 -24.12 -16.83
CA ASP A 114 -11.06 -25.52 -16.44
C ASP A 114 -9.88 -26.17 -15.68
N ILE A 115 -9.02 -25.33 -15.08
CA ILE A 115 -7.89 -25.70 -14.26
C ILE A 115 -8.06 -24.96 -12.93
N GLU A 116 -7.93 -25.67 -11.82
CA GLU A 116 -7.90 -25.06 -10.49
C GLU A 116 -6.55 -24.37 -10.27
N ARG A 117 -6.58 -23.06 -10.10
CA ARG A 117 -5.42 -22.25 -9.69
C ARG A 117 -5.80 -21.36 -8.52
N THR A 118 -4.80 -20.85 -7.83
CA THR A 118 -4.99 -19.83 -6.80
C THR A 118 -4.62 -18.47 -7.37
N GLU A 119 -5.63 -17.65 -7.65
CA GLU A 119 -5.46 -16.25 -8.06
C GLU A 119 -4.85 -15.45 -6.91
N VAL A 120 -4.00 -14.50 -7.28
CA VAL A 120 -3.39 -13.51 -6.39
C VAL A 120 -3.88 -12.13 -6.82
N LYS A 121 -4.41 -11.37 -5.86
CA LYS A 121 -4.84 -9.99 -6.02
C LYS A 121 -4.25 -9.06 -4.98
N SER A 122 -4.18 -7.77 -5.29
CA SER A 122 -3.85 -6.74 -4.31
C SER A 122 -5.04 -6.45 -3.40
N ALA A 123 -4.78 -6.22 -2.11
CA ALA A 123 -5.83 -6.04 -1.12
C ALA A 123 -6.56 -4.69 -1.25
N LYS A 124 -5.84 -3.60 -1.52
CA LYS A 124 -6.42 -2.25 -1.54
C LYS A 124 -7.20 -1.96 -2.83
N ALA A 125 -6.72 -2.41 -3.99
CA ALA A 125 -7.36 -2.13 -5.28
C ALA A 125 -8.12 -3.32 -5.92
N ASP A 126 -8.05 -4.51 -5.34
CA ASP A 126 -8.57 -5.75 -5.96
C ASP A 126 -7.97 -5.98 -7.37
N SER A 127 -6.74 -5.51 -7.61
CA SER A 127 -6.05 -5.68 -8.88
C SER A 127 -5.69 -7.14 -9.07
N HIS A 128 -6.07 -7.76 -10.18
CA HIS A 128 -5.51 -9.05 -10.60
C HIS A 128 -3.99 -8.92 -10.80
N LEU A 129 -3.23 -9.68 -10.02
CA LEU A 129 -1.77 -9.69 -10.08
C LEU A 129 -1.26 -10.91 -10.85
N GLY A 130 -1.85 -12.08 -10.60
CA GLY A 130 -1.45 -13.34 -11.24
C GLY A 130 -1.90 -14.53 -10.43
N HIS A 131 -1.01 -15.50 -10.23
CA HIS A 131 -1.32 -16.75 -9.53
C HIS A 131 -0.18 -17.20 -8.62
N VAL A 132 -0.52 -17.96 -7.58
CA VAL A 132 0.44 -18.61 -6.69
C VAL A 132 0.40 -20.13 -6.88
N PHE A 133 1.58 -20.75 -6.83
CA PHE A 133 1.80 -22.18 -7.01
C PHE A 133 2.71 -22.71 -5.91
N ASP A 134 2.61 -24.01 -5.58
CA ASP A 134 3.44 -24.67 -4.56
C ASP A 134 4.72 -25.31 -5.15
N ASP A 135 5.22 -24.77 -6.26
CA ASP A 135 6.38 -25.27 -7.01
C ASP A 135 7.59 -24.31 -6.93
N GLY A 136 7.66 -23.50 -5.88
CA GLY A 136 8.74 -22.56 -5.63
C GLY A 136 10.01 -23.20 -5.02
N PRO A 137 11.09 -22.42 -4.87
CA PRO A 137 12.34 -22.88 -4.28
C PRO A 137 12.14 -23.45 -2.87
N ASN A 138 12.87 -24.53 -2.56
CA ASN A 138 12.83 -25.21 -1.26
C ASN A 138 11.41 -25.66 -0.84
N ASP A 139 10.64 -26.20 -1.79
CA ASP A 139 9.24 -26.62 -1.60
C ASP A 139 8.33 -25.47 -1.11
N GLY A 140 8.69 -24.24 -1.45
CA GLY A 140 7.96 -23.02 -1.10
C GLY A 140 6.97 -22.56 -2.18
N SER A 141 6.37 -21.39 -1.97
CA SER A 141 5.44 -20.81 -2.93
C SER A 141 6.17 -20.08 -4.08
N ARG A 142 5.53 -20.06 -5.24
CA ARG A 142 5.89 -19.23 -6.40
C ARG A 142 4.73 -18.31 -6.73
N TYR A 143 4.87 -17.05 -6.36
CA TYR A 143 3.99 -15.96 -6.79
C TYR A 143 4.40 -15.54 -8.20
N CYS A 144 3.63 -15.96 -9.20
CA CYS A 144 3.85 -15.69 -10.62
C CYS A 144 2.98 -14.51 -11.05
N ILE A 145 3.59 -13.35 -11.23
CA ILE A 145 2.88 -12.06 -11.29
C ILE A 145 3.06 -11.42 -12.66
N ASN A 146 2.05 -10.69 -13.12
CA ASN A 146 2.15 -9.88 -14.33
C ASN A 146 2.96 -8.61 -14.05
N SER A 147 3.95 -8.29 -14.86
CA SER A 147 4.68 -7.02 -14.81
C SER A 147 3.75 -5.83 -15.01
N ALA A 148 2.75 -5.95 -15.89
CA ALA A 148 1.79 -4.89 -16.14
C ALA A 148 0.85 -4.57 -14.95
N SER A 149 0.81 -5.40 -13.90
CA SER A 149 0.12 -5.05 -12.65
C SER A 149 1.06 -4.40 -11.62
N LEU A 150 2.35 -4.26 -11.94
CA LEU A 150 3.37 -3.78 -11.03
C LEU A 150 3.96 -2.45 -11.49
N ARG A 151 4.46 -1.68 -10.52
CA ARG A 151 5.40 -0.59 -10.73
C ARG A 151 6.62 -0.84 -9.86
N PHE A 152 7.80 -0.71 -10.44
CA PHE A 152 9.06 -0.94 -9.71
C PHE A 152 9.62 0.38 -9.15
N ILE A 153 10.01 0.36 -7.87
CA ILE A 153 10.64 1.48 -7.17
C ILE A 153 12.06 1.04 -6.79
N PRO A 154 13.11 1.59 -7.43
CA PRO A 154 14.48 1.23 -7.06
C PRO A 154 14.81 1.78 -5.67
N VAL A 155 15.78 1.16 -4.97
CA VAL A 155 16.17 1.53 -3.59
C VAL A 155 16.46 3.03 -3.48
N GLU A 156 17.16 3.60 -4.46
CA GLU A 156 17.52 5.02 -4.48
C GLU A 156 16.34 5.99 -4.53
N ASP A 157 15.14 5.54 -4.91
CA ASP A 157 13.93 6.36 -4.99
C ASP A 157 12.92 6.05 -3.87
N LEU A 158 13.15 5.03 -3.01
CA LEU A 158 12.19 4.60 -1.98
C LEU A 158 11.75 5.75 -1.06
N GLU A 159 12.69 6.46 -0.44
CA GLU A 159 12.36 7.56 0.47
C GLU A 159 11.66 8.72 -0.25
N LYS A 160 12.15 9.05 -1.45
CA LYS A 160 11.58 10.13 -2.28
C LYS A 160 10.13 9.84 -2.68
N GLU A 161 9.78 8.58 -2.90
CA GLU A 161 8.45 8.15 -3.30
C GLU A 161 7.54 7.75 -2.13
N GLY A 162 7.98 7.95 -0.88
CA GLY A 162 7.17 7.69 0.31
C GLY A 162 7.20 6.24 0.81
N TYR A 163 8.19 5.45 0.39
CA TYR A 163 8.44 4.07 0.78
C TYR A 163 9.68 3.93 1.67
N GLY A 164 10.04 4.98 2.40
CA GLY A 164 11.26 5.05 3.23
C GLY A 164 11.35 3.94 4.28
N ASP A 165 10.21 3.48 4.80
CA ASP A 165 10.13 2.40 5.80
C ASP A 165 10.70 1.06 5.29
N TYR A 166 10.87 0.90 3.98
CA TYR A 166 11.43 -0.30 3.35
C TYR A 166 12.93 -0.22 3.06
N LEU A 167 13.60 0.90 3.36
CA LEU A 167 15.05 1.07 3.12
C LEU A 167 15.87 0.02 3.88
N ASP A 168 15.54 -0.23 5.14
CA ASP A 168 16.26 -1.14 6.04
C ASP A 168 16.31 -2.59 5.52
N LEU A 169 15.46 -2.96 4.56
CA LEU A 169 15.51 -4.27 3.92
C LEU A 169 16.76 -4.47 3.06
N PHE A 170 17.35 -3.38 2.58
CA PHE A 170 18.42 -3.38 1.57
C PHE A 170 19.80 -2.96 2.11
N GLU A 171 19.93 -2.78 3.43
CA GLU A 171 21.18 -2.41 4.10
C GLU A 171 22.05 -3.61 4.55
#